data_AF-A0A843L7V9-F1
#
_entry.id   AF-A0A843L7V9-F1
#
_cell.length_a   1.000
_cell.length_b   1.000
_cell.length_c   1.000
_cell.angle_alpha   90.00
_cell.angle_beta   90.00
_cell.angle_gamma   90.00
#
_symmetry.space_group_name_H-M   'P 1'
#
loop_
_entity.id
_entity.type
_entity.pdbx_description
1 polymer ?
#
loop_
_entity_poly.entity_id
_entity_poly.type
_entity_poly.pdbx_seq_one_letter_code
_entity_poly.pdbx_strand_id
1 'polypeptide(L)'
;MQKYKLNKHIRFRKEDGYILICNCKRLLDYELPIEYFTFLESLSKGVDMRSLRKKDLVVLKDLEVLDIVEKEGKTSKEKREDVFERLSYNDSEFV
;
A
#
# COMPACT_ATOMS: atom_id res chain seq x y z
N MET A 1 -11.59 9.92 12.56
CA MET A 1 -11.44 10.19 11.12
C MET A 1 -10.99 8.90 10.46
N GLN A 2 -11.63 8.46 9.37
CA GLN A 2 -11.31 7.17 8.74
C GLN A 2 -10.14 7.39 7.78
N LYS A 3 -8.94 7.02 8.24
CA LYS A 3 -7.73 7.10 7.44
C LYS A 3 -7.48 5.78 6.75
N TYR A 4 -7.06 5.83 5.50
CA TYR A 4 -6.61 4.69 4.72
C TYR A 4 -5.11 4.78 4.55
N LYS A 5 -4.42 3.66 4.73
CA LYS A 5 -2.99 3.54 4.52
C LYS A 5 -2.67 2.31 3.68
N LEU A 6 -1.49 2.29 3.07
CA LEU A 6 -1.01 1.05 2.45
C LEU A 6 -0.88 -0.05 3.49
N ASN A 7 -1.28 -1.26 3.13
CA ASN A 7 -1.06 -2.44 3.94
C ASN A 7 0.46 -2.67 4.07
N LYS A 8 0.93 -3.04 5.27
CA LYS A 8 2.36 -3.20 5.57
C LYS A 8 3.12 -4.17 4.66
N HIS A 9 2.41 -5.08 4.00
CA HIS A 9 2.98 -6.05 3.06
C HIS A 9 3.00 -5.58 1.61
N ILE A 10 2.60 -4.32 1.36
CA ILE A 10 2.61 -3.73 0.03
C ILE A 10 3.89 -2.92 -0.14
N ARG A 11 4.57 -3.21 -1.24
CA ARG A 11 5.65 -2.39 -1.79
C ARG A 11 5.22 -1.92 -3.16
N PHE A 12 5.66 -0.75 -3.58
CA PHE A 12 5.43 -0.28 -4.94
C PHE A 12 6.67 0.45 -5.44
N ARG A 13 6.88 0.41 -6.75
CA ARG A 13 7.98 1.14 -7.39
C ARG A 13 7.53 1.69 -8.73
N LYS A 14 8.20 2.76 -9.14
CA LYS A 14 7.99 3.37 -10.44
C LYS A 14 8.79 2.63 -11.50
N GLU A 15 8.15 2.30 -12.60
CA GLU A 15 8.74 1.71 -13.81
C GLU A 15 8.52 2.65 -15.00
N ASP A 16 9.08 2.32 -16.16
CA ASP A 16 8.89 3.10 -17.38
C ASP A 16 7.45 2.96 -17.90
N GLY A 17 6.62 3.97 -17.61
CA GLY A 17 5.21 4.06 -18.03
C GLY A 17 4.17 3.50 -17.06
N TYR A 18 4.57 2.82 -15.99
CA TYR A 18 3.65 2.21 -15.01
C TYR A 18 4.23 2.14 -13.59
N ILE A 19 3.42 1.65 -12.66
CA ILE A 19 3.77 1.40 -11.27
C ILE A 19 3.61 -0.08 -11.03
N LEU A 20 4.67 -0.72 -10.53
CA LEU A 20 4.59 -2.10 -10.07
C LEU A 20 4.24 -2.09 -8.58
N ILE A 21 3.14 -2.73 -8.21
CA ILE A 21 2.71 -2.94 -6.83
C ILE A 21 2.89 -4.42 -6.49
N CYS A 22 3.75 -4.71 -5.51
CA CYS A 22 3.97 -6.06 -5.00
C CYS A 22 3.23 -6.26 -3.68
N ASN A 23 2.44 -7.33 -3.60
CA ASN A 23 1.90 -7.85 -2.34
C ASN A 23 2.78 -9.01 -1.86
N CYS A 24 3.76 -8.70 -1.01
CA CYS A 24 4.76 -9.65 -0.53
C CYS A 24 4.17 -10.81 0.29
N LYS A 25 2.96 -10.63 0.84
CA LYS A 25 2.25 -11.68 1.60
C LYS A 25 1.59 -12.70 0.69
N ARG A 26 1.10 -12.27 -0.48
CA ARG A 26 0.41 -13.12 -1.45
C ARG A 26 1.29 -13.53 -2.63
N LEU A 27 2.49 -12.93 -2.74
CA LEU A 27 3.39 -13.08 -3.88
C LEU A 27 2.69 -12.77 -5.20
N LEU A 28 1.95 -11.66 -5.20
CA LEU A 28 1.21 -11.15 -6.36
C LEU A 28 1.70 -9.76 -6.70
N ASP A 29 1.91 -9.54 -8.00
CA ASP A 29 2.27 -8.24 -8.54
C ASP A 29 1.12 -7.69 -9.38
N TYR A 30 0.91 -6.38 -9.29
CA TYR A 30 -0.08 -5.64 -10.03
C TYR A 30 0.59 -4.47 -10.75
N GLU A 31 0.13 -4.19 -11.96
CA GLU A 31 0.55 -3.01 -12.71
C GLU A 31 -0.54 -1.94 -12.61
N LEU A 32 -0.14 -0.73 -12.21
CA LEU A 32 -1.02 0.45 -12.20
C LEU A 32 -0.50 1.54 -13.14
N PRO A 33 -1.40 2.34 -13.73
CA PRO A 33 -1.01 3.54 -14.47
C PRO A 33 -0.18 4.50 -13.62
N ILE A 34 0.84 5.11 -14.25
CA ILE A 34 1.79 6.01 -13.59
C ILE A 34 1.14 7.24 -12.92
N GLU A 35 -0.03 7.63 -13.41
CA GLU A 35 -0.82 8.75 -12.91
C GLU A 35 -1.18 8.61 -11.41
N TYR A 36 -1.27 7.37 -10.92
CA TYR A 36 -1.65 7.06 -9.53
C TYR A 36 -0.47 7.05 -8.55
N PHE A 37 0.75 7.38 -8.99
CA PHE A 37 1.95 7.31 -8.16
C PHE A 37 1.86 8.26 -6.96
N THR A 38 1.48 9.51 -7.20
CA THR A 38 1.31 10.52 -6.14
C THR A 38 0.18 10.16 -5.17
N PHE A 39 -0.83 9.42 -5.65
CA PHE A 39 -1.90 8.90 -4.80
C PHE A 39 -1.40 7.76 -3.89
N LEU A 40 -0.59 6.83 -4.41
CA LEU A 40 0.06 5.78 -3.59
C LEU A 40 1.03 6.36 -2.56
N GLU A 41 1.82 7.38 -2.91
CA GLU A 41 2.65 8.12 -1.95
C GLU A 41 1.83 8.83 -0.88
N SER A 42 0.64 9.30 -1.22
CA SER A 42 -0.26 9.88 -0.22
C SER A 42 -0.79 8.78 0.72
N LEU A 43 -1.14 7.60 0.18
CA LEU A 43 -1.58 6.44 0.95
C LEU A 43 -0.49 5.89 1.88
N SER A 44 0.80 5.96 1.52
CA SER A 44 1.88 5.56 2.44
C SER A 44 1.95 6.47 3.67
N LYS A 45 1.55 7.74 3.54
CA LYS A 45 1.48 8.73 4.63
C LYS A 45 0.15 8.74 5.39
N GLY A 46 -0.84 7.99 4.89
CA GLY A 46 -2.21 7.94 5.42
C GLY A 46 -3.09 9.07 4.89
N VAL A 47 -4.22 8.71 4.27
CA VAL A 47 -5.15 9.67 3.66
C VAL A 47 -6.53 9.59 4.28
N ASP A 48 -7.17 10.74 4.53
CA ASP A 48 -8.57 10.78 4.92
C ASP A 48 -9.46 10.62 3.68
N MET A 49 -10.39 9.67 3.73
CA MET A 49 -11.34 9.44 2.64
C MET A 49 -12.14 10.70 2.25
N ARG A 50 -12.38 11.61 3.21
CA ARG A 50 -13.15 12.85 2.97
C ARG A 50 -12.39 13.90 2.15
N SER A 51 -11.07 13.80 2.06
CA SER A 51 -10.24 14.73 1.28
C SER A 51 -9.96 14.26 -0.15
N LEU A 52 -10.46 13.08 -0.54
CA LEU A 52 -10.18 12.49 -1.85
C LEU A 52 -11.12 13.00 -2.94
N ARG A 53 -10.56 13.15 -4.15
CA ARG A 53 -11.35 13.44 -5.35
C ARG A 53 -12.16 12.20 -5.74
N LYS A 54 -13.27 12.40 -6.48
CA LYS A 54 -14.14 11.30 -6.92
C LYS A 54 -13.41 10.20 -7.70
N LYS A 55 -12.39 10.56 -8.51
CA LYS A 55 -11.57 9.58 -9.25
C LYS A 55 -10.73 8.71 -8.31
N ASP A 56 -10.09 9.32 -7.32
CA ASP A 56 -9.25 8.63 -6.33
C ASP A 56 -10.06 7.71 -5.42
N LEU A 57 -11.34 8.03 -5.18
CA LEU A 57 -12.26 7.18 -4.42
C LEU A 57 -12.60 5.86 -5.11
N VAL A 58 -12.65 5.84 -6.46
CA VAL A 58 -12.90 4.60 -7.21
C VAL A 58 -11.68 3.68 -7.08
N VAL A 59 -10.49 4.24 -7.33
CA VAL A 59 -9.23 3.51 -7.21
C VAL A 59 -9.02 3.02 -5.78
N LEU A 60 -9.32 3.83 -4.77
CA LEU A 60 -9.22 3.41 -3.37
C LEU A 60 -10.06 2.15 -3.08
N LYS A 61 -11.28 2.07 -3.62
CA LYS A 61 -12.14 0.90 -3.45
C LYS A 61 -11.55 -0.34 -4.12
N ASP A 62 -11.01 -0.19 -5.32
CA ASP A 62 -10.37 -1.30 -6.03
C ASP A 62 -9.13 -1.78 -5.26
N LEU A 63 -8.31 -0.85 -4.74
CA LEU A 63 -7.18 -1.16 -3.88
C LEU A 63 -7.61 -1.84 -2.57
N GLU A 64 -8.77 -1.50 -2.01
CA GLU A 64 -9.32 -2.14 -0.81
C GLU A 64 -9.75 -3.59 -1.11
N VAL A 65 -10.40 -3.83 -2.26
CA VAL A 65 -10.77 -5.18 -2.72
C VAL A 65 -9.54 -6.06 -2.94
N LEU A 66 -8.45 -5.48 -3.44
CA LEU A 66 -7.18 -6.17 -3.68
C LEU A 66 -6.32 -6.36 -2.41
N ASP A 67 -6.81 -5.93 -1.23
CA ASP A 67 -6.08 -5.96 0.05
C ASP A 67 -4.76 -5.16 -0.01
N ILE A 68 -4.71 -4.11 -0.83
CA ILE A 68 -3.56 -3.22 -1.02
C ILE A 68 -3.59 -2.08 0.01
N VAL A 69 -4.77 -1.58 0.37
CA VAL A 69 -4.94 -0.57 1.42
C VAL A 69 -5.68 -1.15 2.61
N GLU A 70 -5.34 -0.67 3.80
CA GLU A 70 -6.03 -1.00 5.04
C GLU A 70 -6.58 0.26 5.71
N LYS A 71 -7.70 0.08 6.41
CA LYS A 71 -8.33 1.14 7.18
C LYS A 71 -7.68 1.25 8.55
N GLU A 72 -7.15 2.42 8.86
CA GLU A 72 -6.58 2.74 10.16
C GLU A 72 -7.68 2.63 11.24
N GLY A 73 -7.45 1.77 12.24
CA GLY A 73 -8.42 1.43 13.28
C GLY A 73 -8.98 0.01 13.24
N LYS A 74 -8.69 -0.79 12.20
CA LYS A 74 -8.76 -2.25 12.31
C LYS A 74 -7.41 -2.75 12.82
N THR A 75 -7.33 -3.05 14.11
CA THR A 75 -6.21 -3.81 14.66
C THR A 75 -6.18 -5.19 13.99
N SER A 76 -5.33 -5.34 12.97
CA SER A 76 -4.92 -6.67 12.56
C SER A 76 -4.20 -7.28 13.76
N LYS A 77 -4.79 -8.33 14.36
CA LYS A 77 -4.15 -9.11 15.43
C LYS A 77 -2.67 -9.32 15.12
N GLU A 78 -1.84 -9.00 16.09
CA GLU A 78 -0.38 -9.11 16.08
C GLU A 78 0.09 -10.31 15.25
N LYS A 79 0.88 -10.03 14.22
CA LYS A 79 1.67 -11.06 13.53
C LYS A 79 3.13 -10.64 13.55
N ARG A 80 3.80 -11.19 14.57
CA ARG A 80 5.22 -11.56 14.69
C ARG A 80 6.16 -10.85 13.71
N GLU A 81 6.78 -9.78 14.20
CA GLU A 81 7.86 -9.03 13.55
C GLU A 81 9.19 -9.82 13.53
N ASP A 82 9.25 -10.94 14.24
CA ASP A 82 10.39 -11.84 14.44
C ASP A 82 10.84 -12.64 13.18
N VAL A 83 10.23 -12.41 12.00
CA VAL A 83 10.62 -13.09 10.75
C VAL A 83 11.60 -12.27 9.91
N PHE A 84 11.48 -10.94 9.89
CA PHE A 84 12.34 -10.09 9.06
C PHE A 84 13.75 -9.94 9.65
N GLU A 85 13.88 -9.81 10.97
CA GLU A 85 15.17 -9.86 11.67
C GLU A 85 15.91 -11.20 11.46
N ARG A 86 15.16 -12.31 11.38
CA ARG A 86 15.75 -13.64 11.15
C ARG A 86 16.32 -13.85 9.75
N LEU A 87 15.95 -13.01 8.80
CA LEU A 87 16.37 -13.11 7.39
C LEU A 87 17.36 -11.99 6.98
N SER A 88 17.83 -11.17 7.93
CA SER A 88 18.85 -10.13 7.70
C SER A 88 18.49 -9.09 6.63
N TYR A 89 17.21 -8.84 6.38
CA TYR A 89 16.79 -7.76 5.48
C TYR A 89 16.96 -6.41 6.19
N ASN A 90 17.62 -5.46 5.52
CA ASN A 90 17.89 -4.14 6.05
C ASN A 90 16.80 -3.16 5.57
N ASP A 91 16.09 -2.53 6.51
CA ASP A 91 14.96 -1.63 6.21
C ASP A 91 15.36 -0.42 5.34
N SER A 92 16.66 -0.10 5.25
CA SER A 92 17.21 0.92 4.36
C SER A 92 17.04 0.64 2.86
N GLU A 93 16.68 -0.59 2.48
CA GLU A 93 16.51 -0.99 1.08
C GLU A 93 15.10 -0.72 0.53
N PHE A 94 14.17 -0.25 1.34
CA PHE A 94 12.78 0.00 0.96
C PHE A 94 12.34 1.41 1.36
N VAL A 95 12.36 2.34 0.40
CA VAL A 95 11.76 3.69 0.50
C VAL A 95 10.35 3.67 -0.08
#